data_AF-A0A2G8LB04-F1
#
_entry.id   AF-A0A2G8LB04-F1
#
_cell.length_a   1.000
_cell.length_b   1.000
_cell.length_c   1.000
_cell.angle_alpha   90.00
_cell.angle_beta   90.00
_cell.angle_gamma   90.00
#
_symmetry.space_group_name_H-M   'P 1'
#
loop_
_entity.id
_entity.type
_entity.pdbx_description
1 polymer ?
#
loop_
_entity_poly.entity_id
_entity_poly.type
_entity_poly.pdbx_seq_one_letter_code
_entity_poly.pdbx_strand_id
1 'polypeptide(L)'
;MDVQEVLCEVSVLEIDEVFQGRLVWLASNDGKFFTDDVDTLIEEGAYSNIDILLGTNKDEGTFLNYFITGLLEQRPFVSKDFFTILTTGSNDPLISDLLEAVYASGIDQEDNYVGALEDALGDVSFKCGTSLLARNAATAGSTVYMYHMTHEPIRSLWNVTWLRASHFEELQFVFGLPFFGHPFYVPVYDEVKIAFYVIRMWTNFAKSGDPNGPIRLPGSIPEWPRFVPDSEEYKELDIRFNNKRKFRQPYCTFWLKTLPEIIYLQGAAVTAADNQDLSTVTPVRSSITKQG
;
A
#
# COMPACT_ATOMS: atom_id res chain seq x y z
N MET A 1 13.36 -38.15 -13.10
CA MET A 1 13.93 -36.85 -12.75
C MET A 1 12.86 -36.10 -12.00
N ASP A 2 13.13 -35.82 -10.74
CA ASP A 2 12.27 -34.98 -9.90
C ASP A 2 12.27 -33.54 -10.46
N VAL A 3 11.15 -32.82 -10.35
CA VAL A 3 11.04 -31.43 -10.80
C VAL A 3 12.10 -30.57 -10.13
N GLN A 4 12.41 -30.83 -8.85
CA GLN A 4 13.50 -30.15 -8.15
C GLN A 4 14.87 -30.45 -8.76
N GLU A 5 15.14 -31.70 -9.14
CA GLU A 5 16.41 -32.06 -9.80
C GLU A 5 16.56 -31.35 -11.14
N VAL A 6 15.49 -31.29 -11.94
CA VAL A 6 15.49 -30.57 -13.22
C VAL A 6 15.74 -29.08 -13.00
N LEU A 7 15.04 -28.45 -12.04
CA LEU A 7 15.22 -27.03 -11.74
C LEU A 7 16.62 -26.72 -11.19
N CYS A 8 17.28 -27.67 -10.51
CA CYS A 8 18.67 -27.49 -10.06
C CYS A 8 19.70 -27.50 -11.21
N GLU A 9 19.33 -28.05 -12.37
CA GLU A 9 20.20 -28.12 -13.55
C GLU A 9 19.99 -26.94 -14.51
N VAL A 10 18.91 -26.17 -14.35
CA VAL A 10 18.56 -25.00 -15.17
C VAL A 10 19.19 -23.73 -14.58
N SER A 11 19.63 -22.81 -15.44
CA SER A 11 20.19 -21.55 -14.97
C SER A 11 19.12 -20.64 -14.35
N VAL A 12 19.48 -19.88 -13.31
CA VAL A 12 18.56 -18.94 -12.65
C VAL A 12 17.96 -17.92 -13.63
N LEU A 13 18.71 -17.53 -14.68
CA LEU A 13 18.24 -16.60 -15.70
C LEU A 13 17.13 -17.22 -16.58
N GLU A 14 17.24 -18.50 -16.93
CA GLU A 14 16.20 -19.21 -17.67
C GLU A 14 14.95 -19.45 -16.81
N ILE A 15 15.12 -19.69 -15.51
CA ILE A 15 13.98 -19.80 -14.57
C ILE A 15 13.25 -18.45 -14.48
N ASP A 16 13.96 -17.34 -14.31
CA ASP A 16 13.36 -16.00 -14.26
C ASP A 16 12.59 -15.66 -15.56
N GLU A 17 13.10 -16.09 -16.72
CA GLU A 17 12.46 -15.86 -18.03
C GLU A 17 11.20 -16.74 -18.22
N VAL A 18 11.25 -18.02 -17.83
CA VAL A 18 10.13 -18.97 -17.95
C VAL A 18 8.93 -18.58 -17.06
N PHE A 19 9.19 -18.07 -15.86
CA PHE A 19 8.13 -17.71 -14.91
C PHE A 19 7.69 -16.24 -14.97
N GLN A 20 7.97 -15.55 -16.08
CA GLN A 20 7.58 -14.14 -16.28
C GLN A 20 8.10 -13.18 -15.19
N GLY A 21 9.27 -13.48 -14.63
CA GLY A 21 10.01 -12.60 -13.72
C GLY A 21 9.78 -12.87 -12.22
N ARG A 22 10.41 -12.01 -11.40
CA ARG A 22 10.64 -12.23 -9.96
C ARG A 22 9.41 -12.08 -9.05
N LEU A 23 8.24 -11.75 -9.59
CA LEU A 23 7.03 -11.51 -8.78
C LEU A 23 6.21 -12.76 -8.48
N VAL A 24 6.50 -13.90 -9.13
CA VAL A 24 5.82 -15.18 -8.84
C VAL A 24 6.34 -15.89 -7.59
N TRP A 25 7.56 -15.55 -7.13
CA TRP A 25 8.20 -16.18 -5.98
C TRP A 25 8.04 -15.31 -4.74
N LEU A 26 6.86 -15.38 -4.12
CA LEU A 26 6.55 -14.66 -2.88
C LEU A 26 6.74 -15.57 -1.66
N ALA A 27 6.76 -14.94 -0.48
CA ALA A 27 6.78 -15.68 0.77
C ALA A 27 5.52 -16.57 0.87
N SER A 28 5.70 -17.82 1.26
CA SER A 28 4.62 -18.79 1.41
C SER A 28 4.56 -19.28 2.86
N ASN A 29 3.37 -19.71 3.29
CA ASN A 29 3.22 -20.41 4.56
C ASN A 29 3.85 -21.80 4.43
N ASP A 30 5.00 -21.98 5.08
CA ASP A 30 5.78 -23.22 5.10
C ASP A 30 5.57 -24.02 6.40
N GLY A 31 4.70 -23.54 7.30
CA GLY A 31 4.48 -24.11 8.63
C GLY A 31 5.67 -24.02 9.59
N LYS A 32 6.72 -23.27 9.23
CA LYS A 32 7.95 -23.13 10.03
C LYS A 32 8.32 -21.68 10.28
N PHE A 33 8.48 -20.89 9.22
CA PHE A 33 8.68 -19.45 9.31
C PHE A 33 7.36 -18.76 9.65
N PHE A 34 6.32 -19.02 8.86
CA PHE A 34 4.94 -18.72 9.24
C PHE A 34 4.34 -20.00 9.82
N THR A 35 3.84 -19.92 11.06
CA THR A 35 3.26 -21.08 11.75
C THR A 35 1.81 -21.34 11.34
N ASP A 36 1.16 -20.35 10.74
CA ASP A 36 -0.21 -20.41 10.22
C ASP A 36 -0.36 -19.39 9.08
N ASP A 37 -1.55 -19.31 8.51
CA ASP A 37 -1.94 -18.27 7.56
C ASP A 37 -1.71 -16.87 8.14
N VAL A 38 -1.18 -15.97 7.30
CA VAL A 38 -0.75 -14.64 7.76
C VAL A 38 -1.94 -13.80 8.24
N ASP A 39 -3.11 -13.92 7.59
CA ASP A 39 -4.30 -13.19 8.01
C ASP A 39 -4.78 -13.70 9.37
N THR A 40 -4.71 -15.02 9.59
CA THR A 40 -5.01 -15.62 10.90
C THR A 40 -4.05 -15.12 12.00
N LEU A 41 -2.75 -15.13 11.73
CA LEU A 41 -1.74 -14.62 12.68
C LEU A 41 -1.96 -13.14 13.02
N ILE A 42 -2.36 -12.35 12.02
CA ILE A 42 -2.72 -10.93 12.18
C ILE A 42 -3.96 -10.79 13.07
N GLU A 43 -5.02 -11.55 12.81
CA GLU A 43 -6.28 -11.51 13.58
C GLU A 43 -6.11 -11.94 15.04
N GLU A 44 -5.27 -12.95 15.28
CA GLU A 44 -4.92 -13.41 16.63
C GLU A 44 -4.01 -12.44 17.38
N GLY A 45 -3.52 -11.39 16.71
CA GLY A 45 -2.63 -10.42 17.30
C GLY A 45 -1.23 -10.97 17.55
N ALA A 46 -0.77 -11.94 16.76
CA ALA A 46 0.55 -12.55 16.83
C ALA A 46 1.66 -11.59 16.33
N TYR A 47 1.67 -10.37 16.86
CA TYR A 47 2.62 -9.32 16.58
C TYR A 47 3.72 -9.30 17.63
N SER A 48 4.95 -9.00 17.18
CA SER A 48 5.97 -8.54 18.11
C SER A 48 5.59 -7.17 18.64
N ASN A 49 5.61 -6.99 19.96
CA ASN A 49 5.40 -5.69 20.58
C ASN A 49 6.69 -4.85 20.47
N ILE A 50 6.81 -4.14 19.36
CA ILE A 50 7.95 -3.29 19.01
C ILE A 50 7.45 -1.92 18.55
N ASP A 51 8.31 -0.90 18.63
CA ASP A 51 8.01 0.40 18.05
C ASP A 51 8.07 0.31 16.53
N ILE A 52 7.07 0.87 15.83
CA ILE A 52 6.93 0.80 14.38
C ILE A 52 6.77 2.19 13.77
N LEU A 53 7.60 2.49 12.78
CA LEU A 53 7.43 3.62 11.87
C LEU A 53 7.10 3.04 10.49
N LEU A 54 5.93 3.37 9.96
CA LEU A 54 5.47 2.91 8.65
C LEU A 54 4.72 4.00 7.90
N GLY A 55 4.47 3.81 6.61
CA GLY A 55 3.72 4.77 5.81
C GLY A 55 3.68 4.38 4.34
N THR A 56 3.06 5.26 3.56
CA THR A 56 2.96 5.11 2.10
C THR A 56 3.27 6.40 1.39
N ASN A 57 3.44 6.32 0.09
CA ASN A 57 3.52 7.48 -0.78
C ASN A 57 2.12 7.84 -1.32
N LYS A 58 1.99 9.05 -1.87
CA LYS A 58 0.69 9.56 -2.33
C LYS A 58 0.23 8.88 -3.61
N ASP A 59 1.14 8.70 -4.56
CA ASP A 59 0.86 8.26 -5.91
C ASP A 59 1.39 6.82 -6.15
N GLU A 60 1.33 5.94 -5.14
CA GLU A 60 1.83 4.53 -5.20
C GLU A 60 1.46 3.79 -6.50
N GLY A 61 0.22 3.95 -6.98
CA GLY A 61 -0.25 3.22 -8.16
C GLY A 61 0.33 3.71 -9.49
N THR A 62 0.93 4.91 -9.56
CA THR A 62 1.64 5.34 -10.78
C THR A 62 2.83 4.41 -11.05
N PHE A 63 3.48 3.88 -10.01
CA PHE A 63 4.57 2.92 -10.15
C PHE A 63 4.08 1.59 -10.72
N LEU A 64 2.93 1.09 -10.24
CA LEU A 64 2.35 -0.14 -10.79
C LEU A 64 1.95 0.04 -12.25
N ASN A 65 1.37 1.20 -12.58
CA ASN A 65 1.04 1.53 -13.97
C ASN A 65 2.30 1.64 -14.84
N TYR A 66 3.37 2.25 -14.34
CA TYR A 66 4.68 2.29 -14.99
C TYR A 66 5.27 0.89 -15.16
N PHE A 67 5.20 0.04 -14.13
CA PHE A 67 5.70 -1.31 -14.15
C PHE A 67 5.00 -2.18 -15.21
N ILE A 68 3.69 -1.97 -15.39
CA ILE A 68 2.88 -2.68 -16.40
C ILE A 68 3.16 -2.15 -17.81
N THR A 69 3.28 -0.83 -17.99
CA THR A 69 3.31 -0.20 -19.32
C THR A 69 4.71 0.09 -19.85
N GLY A 70 5.70 0.24 -18.97
CA GLY A 70 7.08 0.61 -19.31
C GLY A 70 7.26 2.03 -19.85
N LEU A 71 6.23 2.89 -19.81
CA LEU A 71 6.26 4.21 -20.43
C LEU A 71 7.02 5.24 -19.57
N LEU A 72 8.08 5.82 -20.13
CA LEU A 72 8.95 6.77 -19.41
C LEU A 72 8.47 8.22 -19.50
N GLU A 73 8.06 8.66 -20.68
CA GLU A 73 7.84 10.10 -20.95
C GLU A 73 6.37 10.52 -20.93
N GLN A 74 5.46 9.58 -21.19
CA GLN A 74 4.03 9.87 -21.34
C GLN A 74 3.23 8.98 -20.39
N ARG A 75 2.38 9.61 -19.58
CA ARG A 75 1.40 8.90 -18.75
C ARG A 75 0.40 8.20 -19.69
N PRO A 76 0.18 6.88 -19.54
CA PRO A 76 -0.67 6.12 -20.45
C PRO A 76 -2.12 6.61 -20.46
N PHE A 77 -2.78 6.43 -21.60
CA PHE A 77 -4.24 6.40 -21.65
C PHE A 77 -4.74 5.04 -21.16
N VAL A 78 -5.74 5.03 -20.29
CA VAL A 78 -6.36 3.81 -19.77
C VAL A 78 -7.82 3.80 -20.20
N SER A 79 -8.21 2.80 -20.99
CA SER A 79 -9.61 2.56 -21.33
C SER A 79 -10.35 1.90 -20.16
N LYS A 80 -11.68 1.95 -20.19
CA LYS A 80 -12.53 1.20 -19.26
C LYS A 80 -12.19 -0.30 -19.24
N ASP A 81 -12.03 -0.92 -20.41
CA ASP A 81 -11.68 -2.35 -20.49
C ASP A 81 -10.34 -2.65 -19.80
N PHE A 82 -9.33 -1.80 -19.99
CA PHE A 82 -8.03 -1.98 -19.34
C PHE A 82 -8.12 -1.78 -17.83
N PHE A 83 -8.92 -0.80 -17.37
CA PHE A 83 -9.23 -0.61 -15.96
C PHE A 83 -9.89 -1.86 -15.35
N THR A 84 -10.91 -2.42 -15.99
CA THR A 84 -11.62 -3.63 -15.52
C THR A 84 -10.68 -4.83 -15.44
N ILE A 85 -9.86 -5.06 -16.46
CA ILE A 85 -8.91 -6.18 -16.50
C ILE A 85 -7.93 -6.11 -15.32
N LEU A 86 -7.34 -4.94 -15.06
CA LEU A 86 -6.32 -4.79 -14.03
C LEU A 86 -6.86 -4.72 -12.60
N THR A 87 -8.13 -4.39 -12.41
CA THR A 87 -8.72 -4.26 -11.07
C THR A 87 -9.51 -5.48 -10.62
N THR A 88 -10.08 -6.25 -11.55
CA THR A 88 -10.93 -7.42 -11.21
C THR A 88 -10.31 -8.76 -11.57
N GLY A 89 -9.42 -8.83 -12.56
CA GLY A 89 -8.77 -10.07 -13.03
C GLY A 89 -9.71 -11.16 -13.59
N SER A 90 -11.03 -11.07 -13.37
CA SER A 90 -12.00 -12.15 -13.60
C SER A 90 -13.27 -11.71 -14.36
N ASN A 91 -13.38 -10.43 -14.75
CA ASN A 91 -14.56 -9.88 -15.42
C ASN A 91 -15.88 -10.12 -14.67
N ASP A 92 -15.87 -10.20 -13.34
CA ASP A 92 -17.11 -10.22 -12.57
C ASP A 92 -17.83 -8.87 -12.76
N PRO A 93 -19.03 -8.85 -13.38
CA PRO A 93 -19.72 -7.61 -13.71
C PRO A 93 -20.07 -6.79 -12.46
N LEU A 94 -20.48 -7.44 -11.38
CA LEU A 94 -20.85 -6.75 -10.15
C LEU A 94 -19.63 -6.08 -9.52
N ILE A 95 -18.50 -6.79 -9.47
CA ILE A 95 -17.27 -6.26 -8.87
C ILE A 95 -16.70 -5.13 -9.74
N SER A 96 -16.73 -5.28 -11.07
CA SER A 96 -16.34 -4.22 -11.99
C SER A 96 -17.18 -2.96 -11.80
N ASP A 97 -18.51 -3.09 -11.75
CA ASP A 97 -19.42 -1.96 -11.55
C ASP A 97 -19.18 -1.27 -10.19
N LEU A 98 -18.89 -2.03 -9.13
CA LEU A 98 -18.56 -1.48 -7.81
C LEU A 98 -17.25 -0.69 -7.84
N LEU A 99 -16.21 -1.20 -8.49
CA LEU A 99 -14.91 -0.52 -8.57
C LEU A 99 -15.00 0.75 -9.41
N GLU A 100 -15.74 0.72 -10.52
CA GLU A 100 -16.06 1.90 -11.31
C GLU A 100 -16.82 2.94 -10.48
N ALA A 101 -17.83 2.52 -9.71
CA ALA A 101 -18.59 3.42 -8.84
C ALA A 101 -17.72 4.05 -7.73
N VAL A 102 -16.73 3.34 -7.19
CA VAL A 102 -15.86 3.83 -6.12
C VAL A 102 -14.75 4.75 -6.65
N TYR A 103 -14.12 4.41 -7.77
CA TYR A 103 -12.91 5.09 -8.25
C TYR A 103 -13.11 5.95 -9.49
N ALA A 104 -14.10 5.65 -10.33
CA ALA A 104 -14.33 6.30 -11.62
C ALA A 104 -15.68 7.05 -11.69
N SER A 105 -16.33 7.30 -10.54
CA SER A 105 -17.59 8.05 -10.50
C SER A 105 -17.44 9.42 -11.15
N GLY A 106 -18.13 9.64 -12.27
CA GLY A 106 -18.12 10.90 -13.02
C GLY A 106 -17.09 10.96 -14.15
N ILE A 107 -16.43 9.85 -14.46
CA ILE A 107 -15.63 9.67 -15.69
C ILE A 107 -16.56 9.10 -16.77
N ASP A 108 -16.62 9.71 -17.95
CA ASP A 108 -17.40 9.16 -19.06
C ASP A 108 -16.72 7.89 -19.61
N GLN A 109 -17.47 6.97 -20.24
CA GLN A 109 -16.90 5.70 -20.71
C GLN A 109 -15.78 5.85 -21.74
N GLU A 110 -15.79 6.92 -22.53
CA GLU A 110 -14.76 7.23 -23.53
C GLU A 110 -13.57 8.02 -22.95
N ASP A 111 -13.65 8.45 -21.69
CA ASP A 111 -12.61 9.23 -21.04
C ASP A 111 -11.47 8.35 -20.53
N ASN A 112 -10.42 9.02 -20.04
CA ASN A 112 -9.21 8.38 -19.54
C ASN A 112 -9.36 7.94 -18.07
N TYR A 113 -9.35 6.63 -17.83
CA TYR A 113 -9.49 6.01 -16.49
C TYR A 113 -8.18 5.99 -15.68
N VAL A 114 -7.09 6.59 -16.19
CA VAL A 114 -5.74 6.41 -15.62
C VAL A 114 -5.64 6.82 -14.16
N GLY A 115 -6.32 7.91 -13.75
CA GLY A 115 -6.33 8.34 -12.35
C GLY A 115 -7.07 7.36 -11.44
N ALA A 116 -8.22 6.84 -11.90
CA ALA A 116 -9.01 5.86 -11.17
C ALA A 116 -8.23 4.55 -10.99
N LEU A 117 -7.55 4.10 -12.06
CA LEU A 117 -6.70 2.90 -12.01
C LEU A 117 -5.57 3.06 -10.99
N GLU A 118 -4.82 4.15 -11.04
CA GLU A 118 -3.67 4.37 -10.15
C GLU A 118 -4.11 4.53 -8.68
N ASP A 119 -5.25 5.18 -8.42
CA ASP A 119 -5.80 5.25 -7.07
C ASP A 119 -6.25 3.87 -6.56
N ALA A 120 -6.93 3.08 -7.38
CA ALA A 120 -7.37 1.73 -7.02
C ALA A 120 -6.18 0.80 -6.74
N LEU A 121 -5.21 0.74 -7.66
CA LEU A 121 -4.00 -0.08 -7.54
C LEU A 121 -3.17 0.33 -6.32
N GLY A 122 -3.00 1.64 -6.08
CA GLY A 122 -2.26 2.13 -4.93
C GLY A 122 -2.97 1.84 -3.60
N ASP A 123 -4.30 1.91 -3.58
CA ASP A 123 -5.09 1.62 -2.38
C ASP A 123 -5.04 0.14 -1.99
N VAL A 124 -5.30 -0.76 -2.95
CA VAL A 124 -5.32 -2.21 -2.70
C VAL A 124 -3.93 -2.79 -2.42
N SER A 125 -2.90 -2.32 -3.13
CA SER A 125 -1.57 -2.94 -3.07
C SER A 125 -0.71 -2.43 -1.92
N PHE A 126 -0.93 -1.20 -1.44
CA PHE A 126 -0.04 -0.55 -0.46
C PHE A 126 -0.79 0.14 0.68
N LYS A 127 -1.67 1.10 0.36
CA LYS A 127 -2.19 2.05 1.35
C LYS A 127 -3.11 1.38 2.38
N CYS A 128 -3.99 0.50 1.95
CA CYS A 128 -4.95 -0.12 2.85
C CYS A 128 -4.33 -1.21 3.73
N GLY A 129 -3.43 -2.03 3.20
CA GLY A 129 -2.65 -2.97 4.02
C GLY A 129 -1.79 -2.26 5.07
N THR A 130 -1.16 -1.14 4.70
CA THR A 130 -0.38 -0.30 5.63
C THR A 130 -1.26 0.28 6.74
N SER A 131 -2.45 0.78 6.40
CA SER A 131 -3.43 1.29 7.38
C SER A 131 -3.94 0.19 8.32
N LEU A 132 -4.18 -1.02 7.80
CA LEU A 132 -4.60 -2.18 8.58
C LEU A 132 -3.51 -2.58 9.59
N LEU A 133 -2.26 -2.71 9.13
CA LEU A 133 -1.13 -3.04 9.99
C LEU A 133 -0.93 -1.99 11.11
N ALA A 134 -1.03 -0.69 10.77
CA ALA A 134 -0.92 0.37 11.76
C ALA A 134 -1.97 0.24 12.88
N ARG A 135 -3.24 -0.05 12.52
CA ARG A 135 -4.32 -0.26 13.49
C ARG A 135 -4.11 -1.49 14.35
N ASN A 136 -3.79 -2.62 13.73
CA ASN A 136 -3.67 -3.88 14.44
C ASN A 136 -2.49 -3.84 15.41
N ALA A 137 -1.33 -3.34 14.96
CA ALA A 137 -0.16 -3.17 15.82
C ALA A 137 -0.44 -2.18 16.98
N ALA A 138 -1.07 -1.04 16.71
CA ALA A 138 -1.41 -0.08 17.76
C ALA A 138 -2.42 -0.66 18.78
N THR A 139 -3.38 -1.46 18.31
CA THR A 139 -4.36 -2.14 19.17
C THR A 139 -3.71 -3.23 20.01
N ALA A 140 -2.72 -3.92 19.47
CA ALA A 140 -1.91 -4.92 20.18
C ALA A 140 -0.91 -4.31 21.19
N GLY A 141 -0.82 -2.98 21.27
CA GLY A 141 -0.02 -2.25 22.27
C GLY A 141 1.29 -1.65 21.75
N SER A 142 1.66 -1.91 20.50
CA SER A 142 2.86 -1.33 19.89
C SER A 142 2.79 0.20 19.82
N THR A 143 3.93 0.87 19.90
CA THR A 143 4.03 2.29 19.55
C THR A 143 4.11 2.42 18.05
N VAL A 144 3.16 3.13 17.45
CA VAL A 144 3.08 3.26 15.99
C VAL A 144 3.18 4.73 15.59
N TYR A 145 3.96 5.03 14.57
CA TYR A 145 4.02 6.32 13.89
C TYR A 145 3.77 6.10 12.40
N MET A 146 2.70 6.70 11.87
CA MET A 146 2.34 6.57 10.47
C MET A 146 2.73 7.84 9.69
N TYR A 147 3.28 7.69 8.48
CA TYR A 147 3.47 8.79 7.54
C TYR A 147 2.70 8.60 6.23
N HIS A 148 2.58 9.71 5.51
CA HIS A 148 2.16 9.75 4.13
C HIS A 148 3.04 10.72 3.34
N MET A 149 3.84 10.22 2.42
CA MET A 149 4.75 11.03 1.61
C MET A 149 3.98 11.70 0.46
N THR A 150 3.72 13.01 0.59
CA THR A 150 3.02 13.82 -0.42
C THR A 150 3.94 14.70 -1.24
N HIS A 151 5.21 14.84 -0.86
CA HIS A 151 6.19 15.59 -1.62
C HIS A 151 6.54 14.89 -2.93
N GLU A 152 6.21 15.54 -4.04
CA GLU A 152 6.63 15.13 -5.36
C GLU A 152 8.07 15.58 -5.61
N PRO A 153 9.02 14.66 -5.82
CA PRO A 153 10.40 15.03 -6.06
C PRO A 153 10.54 15.77 -7.39
N ILE A 154 11.44 16.73 -7.44
CA ILE A 154 11.78 17.45 -8.69
C ILE A 154 12.25 16.51 -9.81
N ARG A 155 12.78 15.34 -9.44
CA ARG A 155 13.24 14.30 -10.36
C ARG A 155 12.97 12.93 -9.76
N SER A 156 12.32 12.09 -10.55
CA SER A 156 12.10 10.69 -10.21
C SER A 156 13.41 9.89 -10.18
N LEU A 157 13.52 8.96 -9.23
CA LEU A 157 14.60 7.95 -9.19
C LEU A 157 14.58 7.02 -10.43
N TRP A 158 13.43 6.85 -11.05
CA TRP A 158 13.18 5.95 -12.18
C TRP A 158 13.35 6.64 -13.54
N ASN A 159 13.67 7.95 -13.55
CA ASN A 159 13.73 8.76 -14.77
C ASN A 159 12.41 8.76 -15.58
N VAL A 160 11.28 8.62 -14.89
CA VAL A 160 9.93 8.69 -15.45
C VAL A 160 9.33 10.06 -15.12
N THR A 161 8.73 10.73 -16.11
CA THR A 161 8.32 12.14 -16.00
C THR A 161 7.00 12.37 -15.28
N TRP A 162 6.24 11.30 -15.01
CA TRP A 162 4.86 11.37 -14.55
C TRP A 162 4.57 10.56 -13.27
N LEU A 163 5.61 10.03 -12.60
CA LEU A 163 5.44 9.21 -11.39
C LEU A 163 4.94 9.99 -10.18
N ARG A 164 5.33 11.26 -10.03
CA ARG A 164 5.00 12.11 -8.88
C ARG A 164 5.58 11.55 -7.58
N ALA A 165 4.87 11.61 -6.45
CA ALA A 165 5.26 10.96 -5.20
C ALA A 165 4.91 9.46 -5.23
N SER A 166 5.56 8.73 -6.14
CA SER A 166 5.29 7.32 -6.41
C SER A 166 6.05 6.36 -5.50
N HIS A 167 5.82 5.06 -5.66
CA HIS A 167 6.53 4.02 -4.96
C HIS A 167 8.06 4.20 -5.04
N PHE A 168 8.74 4.05 -3.90
CA PHE A 168 10.18 4.26 -3.70
C PHE A 168 10.72 5.70 -3.80
N GLU A 169 9.94 6.67 -4.27
CA GLU A 169 10.41 8.05 -4.43
C GLU A 169 10.81 8.71 -3.10
N GLU A 170 10.30 8.24 -1.96
CA GLU A 170 10.66 8.73 -0.64
C GLU A 170 12.10 8.36 -0.22
N LEU A 171 12.64 7.27 -0.78
CA LEU A 171 13.96 6.75 -0.42
C LEU A 171 15.06 7.78 -0.67
N GLN A 172 14.93 8.62 -1.69
CA GLN A 172 15.91 9.66 -1.97
C GLN A 172 16.04 10.67 -0.82
N PHE A 173 14.97 10.90 -0.06
CA PHE A 173 14.97 11.78 1.09
C PHE A 173 15.42 11.07 2.36
N VAL A 174 15.01 9.81 2.54
CA VAL A 174 15.43 8.96 3.67
C VAL A 174 16.94 8.71 3.66
N PHE A 175 17.53 8.50 2.48
CA PHE A 175 18.97 8.27 2.33
C PHE A 175 19.78 9.52 1.99
N GLY A 176 19.13 10.68 1.89
CA GLY A 176 19.82 11.96 1.73
C GLY A 176 20.48 12.16 0.37
N LEU A 177 19.91 11.62 -0.70
CA LEU A 177 20.35 11.88 -2.07
C LEU A 177 20.57 13.38 -2.36
N PRO A 178 19.71 14.31 -1.89
CA PRO A 178 19.90 15.75 -2.12
C PRO A 178 21.18 16.36 -1.52
N PHE A 179 21.85 15.68 -0.58
CA PHE A 179 23.12 16.17 -0.01
C PHE A 179 24.33 15.80 -0.87
N PHE A 180 24.18 14.81 -1.75
CA PHE A 180 25.23 14.41 -2.66
C PHE A 180 25.05 15.21 -3.96
N GLY A 181 26.14 15.82 -4.45
CA GLY A 181 26.17 16.43 -5.78
C GLY A 181 26.13 15.34 -6.85
N HIS A 182 24.99 14.66 -6.98
CA HIS A 182 24.80 13.61 -7.96
C HIS A 182 24.64 14.24 -9.34
N PRO A 183 25.25 13.71 -10.41
CA PRO A 183 25.12 14.28 -11.76
C PRO A 183 23.67 14.42 -12.23
N PHE A 184 22.78 13.60 -11.68
CA PHE A 184 21.36 13.62 -11.99
C PHE A 184 20.53 14.46 -11.03
N TYR A 185 21.13 15.11 -10.03
CA TYR A 185 20.39 15.78 -8.97
C TYR A 185 20.97 17.16 -8.67
N VAL A 186 20.22 18.20 -9.00
CA VAL A 186 20.56 19.57 -8.61
C VAL A 186 19.91 19.82 -7.25
N PRO A 187 20.68 20.08 -6.17
CA PRO A 187 20.12 20.31 -4.86
C PRO A 187 19.28 21.59 -4.86
N VAL A 188 17.96 21.43 -4.84
CA VAL A 188 16.99 22.51 -4.64
C VAL A 188 16.72 22.64 -3.14
N TYR A 189 16.52 23.88 -2.67
CA TYR A 189 16.35 24.17 -1.24
C TYR A 189 15.29 23.28 -0.57
N ASP A 190 14.13 23.12 -1.20
CA ASP A 190 13.03 22.33 -0.64
C ASP A 190 13.36 20.84 -0.53
N GLU A 191 14.07 20.28 -1.52
CA GLU A 191 14.52 18.89 -1.49
C GLU A 191 15.54 18.61 -0.38
N VAL A 192 16.50 19.53 -0.22
CA VAL A 192 17.49 19.46 0.87
C VAL A 192 16.80 19.59 2.23
N LYS A 193 15.83 20.51 2.33
CA LYS A 193 15.05 20.73 3.55
C LYS A 193 14.25 19.49 3.94
N ILE A 194 13.50 18.89 3.01
CA ILE A 194 12.69 17.71 3.31
C ILE A 194 13.59 16.50 3.66
N ALA A 195 14.66 16.26 2.90
CA ALA A 195 15.63 15.20 3.22
C ALA A 195 16.23 15.38 4.62
N PHE A 196 16.62 16.60 5.00
CA PHE A 196 17.19 16.88 6.31
C PHE A 196 16.24 16.48 7.45
N TYR A 197 14.97 16.85 7.35
CA TYR A 197 13.99 16.58 8.40
C TYR A 197 13.53 15.13 8.41
N VAL A 198 13.36 14.50 7.25
CA VAL A 198 13.06 13.06 7.15
C VAL A 198 14.19 12.24 7.80
N ILE A 199 15.46 12.48 7.43
CA ILE A 199 16.61 11.81 8.06
C ILE A 199 16.62 12.04 9.57
N ARG A 200 16.32 13.26 10.03
CA ARG A 200 16.26 13.55 11.46
C ARG A 200 15.17 12.73 12.15
N MET A 201 13.97 12.67 11.60
CA MET A 201 12.86 11.89 12.17
C MET A 201 13.18 10.39 12.20
N TRP A 202 13.72 9.83 11.11
CA TRP A 202 14.12 8.43 11.03
C TRP A 202 15.24 8.09 12.01
N THR A 203 16.27 8.94 12.11
CA THR A 203 17.39 8.71 13.05
C THR A 203 17.01 8.94 14.51
N ASN A 204 16.04 9.80 14.80
CA ASN A 204 15.45 9.94 16.14
C ASN A 204 14.69 8.66 16.52
N PHE A 205 13.84 8.17 15.60
CA PHE A 205 13.10 6.92 15.79
C PHE A 205 14.06 5.74 16.01
N ALA A 206 15.07 5.57 15.18
CA ALA A 206 16.06 4.49 15.32
C ALA A 206 16.82 4.51 16.67
N LYS A 207 16.99 5.69 17.28
CA LYS A 207 17.70 5.85 18.57
C LYS A 207 16.80 5.66 19.78
N SER A 208 15.50 5.91 19.66
CA SER A 208 14.63 6.11 20.84
C SER A 208 13.20 5.59 20.71
N GLY A 209 12.80 5.06 19.56
CA GLY A 209 11.41 4.67 19.28
C GLY A 209 10.46 5.84 19.00
N ASP A 210 10.93 7.10 19.09
CA ASP A 210 10.12 8.31 18.86
C ASP A 210 10.77 9.20 17.77
N PRO A 211 10.09 9.48 16.65
CA PRO A 211 10.62 10.35 15.60
C PRO A 211 10.82 11.81 16.05
N ASN A 212 10.18 12.24 17.14
CA ASN A 212 10.37 13.58 17.72
C ASN A 212 11.68 13.69 18.50
N GLY A 213 12.11 12.59 19.12
CA GLY A 213 13.44 12.35 19.70
C GLY A 213 14.05 13.44 20.59
N PRO A 214 15.29 13.25 21.04
CA PRO A 214 16.01 14.25 21.82
C PRO A 214 16.48 15.42 20.95
N ILE A 215 16.73 15.19 19.65
CA ILE A 215 17.17 16.24 18.73
C ILE A 215 15.94 16.87 18.08
N ARG A 216 15.52 17.98 18.68
CA ARG A 216 14.30 18.69 18.31
C ARG A 216 14.41 19.34 16.93
N LEU A 217 13.30 19.25 16.19
CA LEU A 217 13.07 20.01 14.98
C LEU A 217 12.67 21.46 15.30
N PRO A 218 12.77 22.40 14.35
CA PRO A 218 12.28 23.76 14.55
C PRO A 218 10.80 23.75 14.95
N GLY A 219 10.39 24.64 15.84
CA GLY A 219 9.00 24.70 16.34
C GLY A 219 7.95 25.02 15.27
N SER A 220 8.36 25.40 14.07
CA SER A 220 7.48 25.51 12.89
C SER A 220 7.06 24.16 12.32
N ILE A 221 7.74 23.06 12.68
CA ILE A 221 7.38 21.70 12.30
C ILE A 221 6.59 21.10 13.47
N PRO A 222 5.30 20.78 13.28
CA PRO A 222 4.53 20.11 14.31
C PRO A 222 5.19 18.80 14.75
N GLU A 223 5.01 18.40 16.00
CA GLU A 223 5.42 17.06 16.44
C GLU A 223 4.68 15.99 15.64
N TRP A 224 5.36 14.87 15.38
CA TRP A 224 4.78 13.70 14.75
C TRP A 224 3.93 12.95 15.79
N PRO A 225 2.60 12.88 15.61
CA PRO A 225 1.72 12.24 16.59
C PRO A 225 1.91 10.73 16.56
N ARG A 226 1.79 10.09 17.73
CA ARG A 226 1.61 8.64 17.80
C ARG A 226 0.29 8.28 17.12
N PHE A 227 0.31 7.25 16.29
CA PHE A 227 -0.89 6.67 15.70
C PHE A 227 -1.70 5.96 16.80
N VAL A 228 -2.97 6.34 16.91
CA VAL A 228 -3.93 5.73 17.83
C VAL A 228 -5.16 5.33 17.01
N PRO A 229 -5.75 4.12 17.21
CA PRO A 229 -6.85 3.64 16.38
C PRO A 229 -8.07 4.58 16.28
N ASP A 230 -8.35 5.38 17.30
CA ASP A 230 -9.49 6.30 17.32
C ASP A 230 -9.24 7.59 16.50
N SER A 231 -8.04 8.17 16.59
CA SER A 231 -7.70 9.43 15.90
C SER A 231 -7.08 9.21 14.53
N GLU A 232 -6.41 8.07 14.34
CA GLU A 232 -5.67 7.66 13.14
C GLU A 232 -4.78 8.78 12.60
N GLU A 233 -4.07 9.44 13.51
CA GLU A 233 -3.19 10.54 13.18
C GLU A 233 -1.94 10.05 12.45
N TYR A 234 -1.58 10.77 11.39
CA TYR A 234 -0.38 10.49 10.61
C TYR A 234 0.31 11.79 10.20
N LYS A 235 1.60 11.68 9.88
CA LYS A 235 2.43 12.77 9.40
C LYS A 235 2.41 12.84 7.89
N GLU A 236 2.01 13.97 7.31
CA GLU A 236 2.33 14.24 5.92
C GLU A 236 3.79 14.66 5.80
N LEU A 237 4.52 14.03 4.89
CA LEU A 237 5.89 14.39 4.57
C LEU A 237 5.87 15.23 3.29
N ASP A 238 5.71 16.52 3.50
CA ASP A 238 5.90 17.60 2.53
C ASP A 238 6.72 18.74 3.13
N ILE A 239 6.87 19.83 2.40
CA ILE A 239 7.59 21.03 2.87
C ILE A 239 7.01 21.65 4.15
N ARG A 240 5.76 21.32 4.53
CA ARG A 240 5.03 21.86 5.70
C ARG A 240 4.98 20.88 6.87
N PHE A 241 5.07 19.57 6.63
CA PHE A 241 5.05 18.52 7.65
C PHE A 241 3.78 18.54 8.52
N ASN A 242 2.62 18.76 7.90
CA ASN A 242 1.35 18.80 8.62
C ASN A 242 0.98 17.42 9.20
N ASN A 243 0.12 17.42 10.21
CA ASN A 243 -0.50 16.21 10.71
C ASN A 243 -1.92 16.10 10.14
N LYS A 244 -2.30 14.91 9.69
CA LYS A 244 -3.66 14.60 9.20
C LYS A 244 -4.21 13.39 9.95
N ARG A 245 -5.47 13.05 9.65
CA ARG A 245 -6.24 12.02 10.35
C ARG A 245 -7.02 11.19 9.36
N LYS A 246 -7.41 9.97 9.77
CA LYS A 246 -8.35 9.10 9.05
C LYS A 246 -7.90 8.80 7.62
N PHE A 247 -6.72 8.23 7.50
CA PHE A 247 -6.06 7.97 6.23
C PHE A 247 -6.89 7.04 5.33
N ARG A 248 -7.39 7.57 4.19
CA ARG A 248 -8.17 6.88 3.15
C ARG A 248 -9.25 5.91 3.67
N GLN A 249 -9.85 6.24 4.82
CA GLN A 249 -10.75 5.34 5.54
C GLN A 249 -11.91 4.78 4.70
N PRO A 250 -12.63 5.57 3.85
CA PRO A 250 -13.71 5.02 3.03
C PRO A 250 -13.22 3.97 2.02
N TYR A 251 -12.12 4.23 1.34
CA TYR A 251 -11.52 3.31 0.37
C TYR A 251 -11.01 2.04 1.02
N CYS A 252 -10.34 2.16 2.18
CA CYS A 252 -9.86 0.98 2.88
C CYS A 252 -10.97 0.18 3.54
N THR A 253 -12.07 0.82 3.94
CA THR A 253 -13.28 0.09 4.38
C THR A 253 -13.87 -0.69 3.21
N PHE A 254 -13.91 -0.09 2.01
CA PHE A 254 -14.37 -0.78 0.81
C PHE A 254 -13.52 -2.04 0.53
N TRP A 255 -12.19 -1.90 0.45
CA TRP A 255 -11.30 -3.03 0.14
C TRP A 255 -11.23 -4.11 1.21
N LEU A 256 -11.13 -3.71 2.49
CA LEU A 256 -10.87 -4.66 3.58
C LEU A 256 -12.13 -5.29 4.17
N LYS A 257 -13.30 -4.72 3.87
CA LYS A 257 -14.56 -5.19 4.46
C LYS A 257 -15.68 -5.35 3.44
N THR A 258 -16.07 -4.26 2.78
CA THR A 258 -17.27 -4.27 1.92
C THR A 258 -17.13 -5.25 0.76
N LEU A 259 -16.00 -5.20 0.05
CA LEU A 259 -15.78 -6.03 -1.14
C LEU A 259 -15.68 -7.53 -0.80
N PRO A 260 -14.88 -7.98 0.21
CA PRO A 260 -14.89 -9.37 0.65
C PRO A 260 -16.26 -9.89 1.08
N GLU A 261 -17.04 -9.10 1.82
CA GLU A 261 -18.41 -9.47 2.23
C GLU A 261 -19.33 -9.67 1.01
N ILE A 262 -19.23 -8.81 0.00
CA ILE A 262 -20.01 -8.95 -1.24
C ILE A 262 -19.61 -10.22 -2.01
N ILE A 263 -18.31 -10.47 -2.17
CA ILE A 263 -17.81 -11.68 -2.87
C ILE A 263 -18.31 -12.95 -2.15
N TYR A 264 -18.24 -12.97 -0.82
CA TYR A 264 -18.76 -14.09 -0.03
C TYR A 264 -20.27 -14.31 -0.25
N LEU A 265 -21.07 -13.25 -0.17
CA LEU A 265 -22.52 -13.33 -0.35
C LEU A 265 -22.90 -13.76 -1.78
N GLN A 266 -22.16 -13.30 -2.78
CA GLN A 266 -22.35 -13.70 -4.17
C GLN A 266 -22.07 -15.20 -4.36
N GLY A 267 -20.97 -15.71 -3.80
CA GLY A 267 -20.66 -17.15 -3.81
C GLY A 267 -21.71 -18.00 -3.07
N ALA A 268 -22.19 -17.53 -1.92
CA ALA A 268 -23.25 -18.19 -1.16
C ALA A 268 -24.59 -18.21 -1.95
N ALA A 269 -24.92 -17.15 -2.67
CA ALA A 269 -26.12 -17.09 -3.50
C ALA A 269 -26.05 -18.07 -4.69
N VAL A 270 -24.90 -18.18 -5.36
CA VAL A 270 -24.69 -19.13 -6.46
C VAL A 270 -24.83 -20.57 -5.96
N THR A 271 -24.18 -20.91 -4.84
CA THR A 271 -24.27 -22.26 -4.26
C THR A 271 -25.68 -22.62 -3.77
N ALA A 272 -26.42 -21.66 -3.23
CA ALA A 272 -27.83 -21.86 -2.83
C ALA A 272 -28.75 -22.04 -4.06
N ALA A 273 -28.50 -21.30 -5.15
CA ALA A 273 -29.24 -21.44 -6.40
C ALA A 273 -29.03 -22.82 -7.04
N ASP A 274 -27.80 -23.35 -6.98
CA ASP A 274 -27.47 -24.68 -7.51
C ASP A 274 -28.08 -25.82 -6.66
N ASN A 275 -28.23 -25.63 -5.35
CA ASN A 275 -28.74 -26.65 -4.43
C ASN A 275 -30.27 -26.62 -4.21
N GLN A 276 -31.02 -25.71 -4.83
CA GLN A 276 -32.47 -25.50 -4.62
C GLN A 276 -32.91 -25.36 -3.14
N ASP A 277 -32.00 -25.02 -2.24
CA ASP A 277 -32.30 -24.90 -0.81
C ASP A 277 -31.82 -23.54 -0.27
N LEU A 278 -32.76 -22.62 -0.12
CA LEU A 278 -32.56 -21.26 0.39
C LEU A 278 -32.52 -21.20 1.92
N SER A 279 -32.53 -22.35 2.62
CA SER A 279 -32.81 -22.38 4.06
C SER A 279 -31.60 -22.35 5.01
N THR A 280 -30.35 -22.30 4.54
CA THR A 280 -29.17 -22.45 5.44
C THR A 280 -28.11 -21.34 5.37
N VAL A 281 -28.40 -20.16 4.83
CA VAL A 281 -27.43 -19.04 4.86
C VAL A 281 -27.49 -18.32 6.21
N THR A 282 -26.77 -18.83 7.21
CA THR A 282 -26.44 -18.05 8.42
C THR A 282 -25.06 -17.41 8.28
N PRO A 283 -24.94 -16.08 8.50
CA PRO A 283 -23.64 -15.43 8.50
C PRO A 283 -22.81 -15.93 9.69
N VAL A 284 -21.54 -16.25 9.45
CA VAL A 284 -20.55 -16.40 10.52
C VAL A 284 -20.37 -15.01 11.12
N ARG A 285 -20.95 -14.78 12.29
CA ARG A 285 -20.68 -13.60 13.10
C ARG A 285 -19.19 -13.63 13.46
N SER A 286 -18.40 -12.69 12.94
CA SER A 286 -17.17 -12.31 13.61
C SER A 286 -17.57 -11.74 14.98
N SER A 287 -17.28 -12.51 16.02
CA SER A 287 -17.56 -12.12 17.40
C SER A 287 -16.58 -11.02 17.81
N ILE A 288 -16.93 -9.76 17.52
CA ILE A 288 -16.39 -8.63 18.26
C ILE A 288 -17.03 -8.68 19.65
N THR A 289 -16.40 -9.43 20.57
CA THR A 289 -16.67 -9.30 21.99
C THR A 289 -16.26 -7.90 22.43
N LYS A 290 -17.25 -7.02 22.57
CA LYS A 290 -17.18 -5.96 23.58
C LYS A 290 -17.04 -6.65 24.94
N GLN A 291 -15.89 -6.56 25.57
CA GLN A 291 -15.79 -6.65 27.02
C GLN A 291 -15.38 -5.26 27.54
N GLY A 292 -16.03 -4.89 28.64
CA GLY A 292 -16.09 -3.54 29.20
C GLY A 292 -14.92 -3.17 30.09
#